data_AF-A0A3A8IEV4-F1
#
_entry.id   AF-A0A3A8IEV4-F1
#
_cell.length_a   1.000
_cell.length_b   1.000
_cell.length_c   1.000
_cell.angle_alpha   90.00
_cell.angle_beta   90.00
_cell.angle_gamma   90.00
#
_symmetry.space_group_name_H-M   'P 1'
#
loop_
_entity.id
_entity.type
_entity.pdbx_description
1 polymer ?
#
loop_
_entity_poly.entity_id
_entity_poly.type
_entity_poly.pdbx_seq_one_letter_code
_entity_poly.pdbx_strand_id
1 'polypeptide(L)'
;MALLLVGACAKPKEERGRPPELLTAAPVSPSKSTALKAPEQPQPPGAVTVRTDAGTFEAPSVRLIATFKEGDAPATLEVALSAQAGDGRSWAVLVPVAPTFPKQKHATARLTTTPLRVGMASAERRAPSGPPMLANDGTLELDVTGREVRGTVRTEEAGLSGTFQGPLSVECMVPAAWLQAADAREAPGAPVPVAASARGDAVVPDEAQSTARCRALKEHFR
;
A
#
# COMPACT_ATOMS: atom_id res chain seq x y z
N MET A 1 -0.52 -31.11 57.93
CA MET A 1 0.37 -30.11 57.28
C MET A 1 1.48 -30.86 56.56
N ALA A 2 1.86 -30.37 55.37
CA ALA A 2 2.95 -30.84 54.50
C ALA A 2 2.70 -32.12 53.68
N LEU A 3 2.30 -31.94 52.42
CA LEU A 3 2.59 -32.85 51.31
C LEU A 3 3.64 -32.14 50.45
N LEU A 4 4.86 -32.68 50.46
CA LEU A 4 5.96 -32.28 49.57
C LEU A 4 6.58 -33.55 49.00
N LEU A 5 6.73 -33.56 47.68
CA LEU A 5 7.81 -34.10 46.85
C LEU A 5 7.29 -34.82 45.60
N VAL A 6 7.58 -34.16 44.49
CA VAL A 6 7.30 -34.49 43.10
C VAL A 6 8.14 -35.72 42.69
N GLY A 7 7.47 -36.71 42.13
CA GLY A 7 8.08 -37.92 41.58
C GLY A 7 8.51 -37.75 40.13
N ALA A 8 9.71 -38.27 39.87
CA ALA A 8 10.14 -39.06 38.71
C ALA A 8 10.09 -38.46 37.29
N CYS A 9 11.30 -38.33 36.74
CA CYS A 9 11.64 -38.27 35.33
C CYS A 9 11.04 -39.45 34.52
N ALA A 10 10.41 -39.13 33.38
CA ALA A 10 10.25 -40.07 32.27
C ALA A 10 10.38 -39.31 30.95
N LYS A 11 11.46 -39.57 30.21
CA LYS A 11 11.58 -39.26 28.79
C LYS A 11 10.89 -40.37 27.98
N PRO A 12 10.28 -40.04 26.83
CA PRO A 12 10.35 -40.90 25.67
C PRO A 12 11.19 -40.24 24.56
N LYS A 13 11.88 -41.12 23.83
CA LYS A 13 12.76 -40.88 22.68
C LYS A 13 12.14 -41.65 21.51
N GLU A 14 12.20 -41.04 20.31
CA GLU A 14 11.95 -41.54 18.93
C GLU A 14 11.00 -40.57 18.19
N GLU A 15 11.11 -40.26 16.90
CA GLU A 15 12.10 -40.54 15.86
C GLU A 15 11.78 -39.59 14.67
N ARG A 16 12.82 -38.97 14.10
CA ARG A 16 13.03 -38.57 12.69
C ARG A 16 11.87 -37.95 11.87
N GLY A 17 11.99 -36.65 11.58
CA GLY A 17 11.30 -35.98 10.48
C GLY A 17 12.06 -34.73 10.04
N ARG A 18 12.31 -34.59 8.74
CA ARG A 18 12.99 -33.47 8.06
C ARG A 18 12.44 -32.08 8.45
N PRO A 19 13.24 -31.00 8.37
CA PRO A 19 12.78 -29.65 8.67
C PRO A 19 11.71 -29.23 7.66
N PRO A 20 10.51 -28.80 8.08
CA PRO A 20 9.65 -28.02 7.20
C PRO A 20 10.22 -26.60 7.13
N GLU A 21 10.91 -26.38 6.02
CA GLU A 21 10.95 -25.17 5.21
C GLU A 21 10.31 -23.91 5.81
N LEU A 22 11.16 -22.89 5.93
CA LEU A 22 10.83 -21.53 6.32
C LEU A 22 9.62 -21.00 5.55
N LEU A 23 8.54 -20.69 6.28
CA LEU A 23 7.55 -19.70 5.85
C LEU A 23 8.19 -18.31 5.83
N THR A 24 9.02 -18.07 4.82
CA THR A 24 9.58 -16.75 4.51
C THR A 24 8.51 -15.91 3.80
N ALA A 25 7.48 -15.50 4.53
CA ALA A 25 6.82 -14.23 4.22
C ALA A 25 7.79 -13.14 4.67
N ALA A 26 8.56 -12.59 3.73
CA ALA A 26 9.48 -11.50 4.03
C ALA A 26 8.70 -10.34 4.66
N PRO A 27 9.08 -9.85 5.86
CA PRO A 27 8.47 -8.69 6.45
C PRO A 27 8.79 -7.47 5.57
N VAL A 28 7.77 -6.80 5.06
CA VAL A 28 7.90 -5.47 4.45
C VAL A 28 8.24 -4.48 5.56
N SER A 29 9.53 -4.34 5.86
CA SER A 29 10.01 -3.21 6.64
C SER A 29 9.65 -1.91 5.90
N PRO A 30 9.05 -0.91 6.57
CA PRO A 30 8.63 0.35 5.92
C PRO A 30 9.80 1.10 5.26
N SER A 31 11.06 0.75 5.56
CA SER A 31 12.26 1.37 5.02
C SER A 31 12.65 0.93 3.59
N LYS A 32 11.94 -0.02 2.97
CA LYS A 32 12.29 -0.59 1.65
C LYS A 32 11.18 -0.54 0.58
N SER A 33 10.09 0.21 0.79
CA SER A 33 9.23 0.54 -0.34
C SER A 33 9.94 1.58 -1.22
N THR A 34 10.32 1.19 -2.44
CA THR A 34 10.90 2.09 -3.45
C THR A 34 9.92 3.19 -3.87
N ALA A 35 8.63 3.04 -3.59
CA ALA A 35 7.61 4.08 -3.77
C ALA A 35 7.79 5.29 -2.80
N LEU A 36 8.57 5.14 -1.73
CA LEU A 36 8.86 6.18 -0.73
C LEU A 36 10.26 6.83 -0.90
N LYS A 37 11.05 6.45 -1.92
CA LYS A 37 12.45 6.90 -2.09
C LYS A 37 12.73 7.71 -3.37
N ALA A 38 11.72 8.02 -4.16
CA ALA A 38 11.90 9.02 -5.21
C ALA A 38 12.13 10.40 -4.55
N PRO A 39 13.05 11.24 -5.04
CA PRO A 39 13.09 12.64 -4.63
C PRO A 39 11.70 13.25 -4.86
N GLU A 40 11.01 13.66 -3.79
CA GLU A 40 9.73 14.36 -3.89
C GLU A 40 10.01 15.70 -4.60
N GLN A 41 9.83 15.73 -5.92
CA GLN A 41 9.64 16.99 -6.62
C GLN A 41 8.46 17.72 -5.98
N PRO A 42 8.51 19.06 -5.87
CA PRO A 42 7.37 19.85 -5.40
C PRO A 42 6.11 19.43 -6.15
N GLN A 43 5.12 18.96 -5.41
CA GLN A 43 3.88 18.47 -5.98
C GLN A 43 3.05 19.70 -6.40
N PRO A 44 2.52 19.76 -7.64
CA PRO A 44 1.69 20.89 -8.03
C PRO A 44 0.45 20.97 -7.12
N PRO A 45 -0.06 22.19 -6.82
CA PRO A 45 -1.36 22.41 -6.19
C PRO A 45 -2.42 21.50 -6.82
N GLY A 46 -3.24 20.86 -5.99
CA GLY A 46 -4.00 19.70 -6.43
C GLY A 46 -5.44 19.67 -5.96
N ALA A 47 -6.25 18.83 -6.62
CA ALA A 47 -7.69 18.74 -6.41
C ALA A 47 -8.09 18.09 -5.07
N VAL A 48 -7.13 17.49 -4.35
CA VAL A 48 -7.33 16.99 -2.98
C VAL A 48 -6.85 18.05 -2.00
N THR A 49 -7.72 18.40 -1.06
CA THR A 49 -7.37 19.25 0.07
C THR A 49 -7.33 18.41 1.35
N VAL A 50 -6.20 18.43 2.05
CA VAL A 50 -6.07 17.89 3.40
C VAL A 50 -6.16 19.04 4.39
N ARG A 51 -7.12 18.96 5.31
CA ARG A 51 -7.30 19.93 6.39
C ARG A 51 -6.86 19.31 7.71
N THR A 52 -5.89 19.91 8.36
CA THR A 52 -5.43 19.55 9.71
C THR A 52 -5.44 20.78 10.62
N ASP A 53 -5.24 20.58 11.91
CA ASP A 53 -4.99 21.64 12.90
C ASP A 53 -3.68 22.40 12.61
N ALA A 54 -2.69 21.75 11.98
CA ALA A 54 -1.44 22.37 11.59
C ALA A 54 -1.52 23.17 10.28
N GLY A 55 -2.59 23.04 9.50
CA GLY A 55 -2.78 23.81 8.26
C GLY A 55 -3.47 23.02 7.15
N THR A 56 -3.34 23.54 5.93
CA THR A 56 -3.89 22.93 4.72
C THR A 56 -2.76 22.42 3.83
N PHE A 57 -2.93 21.22 3.30
CA PHE A 57 -2.02 20.58 2.35
C PHE A 57 -2.79 20.19 1.10
N GLU A 58 -2.10 20.13 -0.03
CA GLU A 58 -2.71 19.84 -1.32
C GLU A 58 -2.02 18.67 -2.01
N ALA A 59 -2.83 17.87 -2.72
CA ALA A 59 -2.38 16.76 -3.55
C ALA A 59 -3.24 16.65 -4.81
N PRO A 60 -2.71 16.14 -5.93
CA PRO A 60 -3.45 16.03 -7.19
C PRO A 60 -4.58 15.00 -7.09
N SER A 61 -4.36 13.88 -6.39
CA SER A 61 -5.34 12.81 -6.21
C SER A 61 -4.98 11.93 -5.00
N VAL A 62 -5.97 11.18 -4.53
CA VAL A 62 -5.74 9.99 -3.68
C VAL A 62 -5.50 8.81 -4.62
N ARG A 63 -4.44 8.03 -4.38
CA ARG A 63 -4.08 6.90 -5.24
C ARG A 63 -4.56 5.58 -4.65
N LEU A 64 -5.23 4.76 -5.44
CA LEU A 64 -5.39 3.32 -5.20
C LEU A 64 -4.37 2.59 -6.07
N ILE A 65 -3.36 2.03 -5.44
CA ILE A 65 -2.29 1.26 -6.07
C ILE A 65 -2.69 -0.21 -5.99
N ALA A 66 -2.79 -0.86 -7.14
CA ALA A 66 -3.11 -2.27 -7.27
C ALA A 66 -1.92 -3.02 -7.88
N THR A 67 -1.34 -3.94 -7.12
CA THR A 67 -0.26 -4.79 -7.62
C THR A 67 -0.77 -6.19 -7.89
N PHE A 68 -0.76 -6.57 -9.17
CA PHE A 68 -1.06 -7.90 -9.64
C PHE A 68 0.22 -8.71 -9.76
N LYS A 69 0.16 -9.99 -9.37
CA LYS A 69 1.23 -10.96 -9.59
C LYS A 69 0.78 -11.99 -10.63
N GLU A 70 1.70 -12.81 -11.09
CA GLU A 70 1.38 -13.93 -11.97
C GLU A 70 0.36 -14.88 -11.32
N GLY A 71 -0.42 -15.57 -12.16
CA GLY A 71 -1.52 -16.44 -11.74
C GLY A 71 -2.82 -15.71 -11.43
N ASP A 72 -3.70 -16.37 -10.67
CA ASP A 72 -5.08 -15.90 -10.41
C ASP A 72 -5.27 -15.32 -9.00
N ALA A 73 -4.18 -15.05 -8.29
CA ALA A 73 -4.25 -14.39 -7.00
C ALA A 73 -4.87 -12.98 -7.14
N PRO A 74 -5.69 -12.55 -6.16
CA PRO A 74 -6.19 -11.18 -6.14
C PRO A 74 -5.04 -10.19 -6.02
N ALA A 75 -5.24 -8.98 -6.55
CA ALA A 75 -4.27 -7.90 -6.38
C ALA A 75 -4.09 -7.53 -4.91
N THR A 76 -2.87 -7.17 -4.54
CA THR A 76 -2.64 -6.43 -3.30
C THR A 76 -3.00 -4.97 -3.54
N LEU A 77 -3.77 -4.39 -2.63
CA LEU A 77 -4.32 -3.04 -2.78
C LEU A 77 -3.82 -2.13 -1.66
N GLU A 78 -3.38 -0.93 -2.03
CA GLU A 78 -2.93 0.10 -1.10
C GLU A 78 -3.54 1.45 -1.50
N VAL A 79 -4.11 2.17 -0.54
CA VAL A 79 -4.53 3.56 -0.73
C VAL A 79 -3.45 4.46 -0.16
N ALA A 80 -2.99 5.41 -0.97
CA ALA A 80 -1.93 6.33 -0.62
C ALA A 80 -2.33 7.78 -0.95
N LEU A 81 -1.96 8.70 -0.06
CA LEU A 81 -2.07 10.13 -0.25
C LEU A 81 -0.75 10.75 0.23
N SER A 82 -0.10 11.53 -0.62
CA SER A 82 0.97 12.46 -0.20
C SER A 82 0.54 13.85 -0.65
N ALA A 83 0.53 14.79 0.30
CA ALA A 83 0.11 16.16 0.13
C ALA A 83 1.19 17.10 0.66
N GLN A 84 1.33 18.27 0.03
CA GLN A 84 2.33 19.27 0.38
C GLN A 84 1.67 20.63 0.62
N ALA A 85 2.23 21.41 1.54
CA ALA A 85 1.89 22.80 1.75
C ALA A 85 2.91 23.71 1.05
N GLY A 86 2.51 24.95 0.74
CA GLY A 86 3.39 25.91 0.05
C GLY A 86 4.66 26.31 0.82
N ASP A 87 4.72 26.01 2.11
CA ASP A 87 5.88 26.22 2.97
C ASP A 87 6.86 25.02 3.03
N GLY A 88 6.61 23.98 2.22
CA GLY A 88 7.46 22.79 2.13
C GLY A 88 7.16 21.70 3.16
N ARG A 89 6.13 21.87 4.00
CA ARG A 89 5.64 20.78 4.85
C ARG A 89 4.93 19.73 4.00
N SER A 90 5.01 18.46 4.41
CA SER A 90 4.23 17.38 3.81
C SER A 90 3.39 16.63 4.84
N TRP A 91 2.32 16.03 4.36
CA TRP A 91 1.41 15.18 5.10
C TRP A 91 1.05 13.98 4.22
N ALA A 92 1.11 12.78 4.76
CA ALA A 92 0.84 11.58 3.98
C ALA A 92 0.12 10.49 4.78
N VAL A 93 -0.64 9.67 4.06
CA VAL A 93 -1.29 8.46 4.57
C VAL A 93 -1.02 7.30 3.64
N LEU A 94 -0.81 6.12 4.22
CA LEU A 94 -0.72 4.85 3.51
C LEU A 94 -1.55 3.80 4.24
N VAL A 95 -2.40 3.07 3.51
CA VAL A 95 -3.21 1.99 4.07
C VAL A 95 -3.36 0.83 3.09
N PRO A 96 -2.87 -0.37 3.45
CA PRO A 96 -3.25 -1.59 2.75
C PRO A 96 -4.73 -1.89 2.98
N VAL A 97 -5.47 -2.12 1.90
CA VAL A 97 -6.90 -2.41 1.94
C VAL A 97 -7.18 -3.85 1.48
N ALA A 98 -8.29 -4.42 1.93
CA ALA A 98 -8.67 -5.77 1.55
C ALA A 98 -8.96 -5.85 0.04
N PRO A 99 -8.77 -7.01 -0.62
CA PRO A 99 -9.17 -7.21 -2.01
C PRO A 99 -10.66 -6.95 -2.30
N THR A 100 -11.50 -6.95 -1.27
CA THR A 100 -12.93 -6.62 -1.33
C THR A 100 -13.22 -5.11 -1.37
N PHE A 101 -12.22 -4.26 -1.12
CA PHE A 101 -12.37 -2.80 -1.05
C PHE A 101 -13.02 -2.18 -2.30
N PRO A 102 -12.70 -2.59 -3.55
CA PRO A 102 -13.37 -2.05 -4.73
C PRO A 102 -14.88 -2.28 -4.75
N LYS A 103 -15.39 -3.28 -4.01
CA LYS A 103 -16.82 -3.54 -3.87
C LYS A 103 -17.41 -2.83 -2.64
N GLN A 104 -16.70 -2.87 -1.52
CA GLN A 104 -17.17 -2.31 -0.24
C GLN A 104 -17.10 -0.78 -0.21
N LYS A 105 -16.17 -0.18 -0.95
CA LYS A 105 -15.92 1.26 -1.00
C LYS A 105 -15.63 1.93 0.35
N HIS A 106 -15.33 1.14 1.37
CA HIS A 106 -15.12 1.58 2.72
C HIS A 106 -13.99 0.78 3.35
N ALA A 107 -13.16 1.45 4.15
CA ALA A 107 -12.12 0.81 4.96
C ALA A 107 -11.87 1.60 6.25
N THR A 108 -11.65 0.87 7.34
CA THR A 108 -11.15 1.41 8.60
C THR A 108 -9.81 0.76 8.93
N ALA A 109 -8.88 1.53 9.46
CA ALA A 109 -7.57 1.05 9.87
C ALA A 109 -7.09 1.71 11.16
N ARG A 110 -6.31 0.97 11.95
CA ARG A 110 -5.58 1.49 13.11
C ARG A 110 -4.28 2.14 12.66
N LEU A 111 -3.96 3.31 13.21
CA LEU A 111 -2.68 3.95 12.94
C LEU A 111 -1.56 3.19 13.67
N THR A 112 -0.40 3.07 13.03
CA THR A 112 0.76 2.38 13.61
C THR A 112 2.07 2.87 13.00
N THR A 113 3.16 2.67 13.74
CA THR A 113 4.54 2.85 13.26
C THR A 113 5.20 1.53 12.81
N THR A 114 4.47 0.41 12.94
CA THR A 114 4.97 -0.93 12.61
C THR A 114 4.66 -1.31 11.14
N PRO A 115 5.21 -2.42 10.61
CA PRO A 115 4.88 -2.87 9.27
C PRO A 115 3.38 -3.00 9.01
N LEU A 116 2.93 -2.41 7.91
CA LEU A 116 1.51 -2.33 7.57
C LEU A 116 0.96 -3.66 7.05
N ARG A 117 -0.29 -3.90 7.40
CA ARG A 117 -1.13 -4.99 6.89
C ARG A 117 -2.57 -4.49 6.79
N VAL A 118 -3.46 -5.25 6.15
CA VAL A 118 -4.88 -4.88 6.07
C VAL A 118 -5.44 -4.61 7.48
N GLY A 119 -6.13 -3.48 7.63
CA GLY A 119 -6.63 -2.98 8.92
C GLY A 119 -5.62 -2.13 9.71
N MET A 120 -4.43 -1.90 9.18
CA MET A 120 -3.43 -0.96 9.70
C MET A 120 -3.14 0.13 8.68
N ALA A 121 -2.77 1.32 9.16
CA ALA A 121 -2.39 2.45 8.34
C ALA A 121 -1.24 3.22 8.98
N SER A 122 -0.52 4.00 8.19
CA SER A 122 0.40 5.03 8.69
C SER A 122 -0.13 6.40 8.30
N ALA A 123 -0.03 7.36 9.22
CA ALA A 123 -0.16 8.78 8.93
C ALA A 123 1.16 9.44 9.31
N GLU A 124 1.72 10.24 8.42
CA GLU A 124 2.95 10.98 8.65
C GLU A 124 2.81 12.47 8.33
N ARG A 125 3.60 13.27 9.04
CA ARG A 125 3.80 14.69 8.77
C ARG A 125 5.29 14.97 8.77
N ARG A 126 5.76 15.73 7.80
CA ARG A 126 7.15 16.18 7.73
C ARG A 126 7.20 17.71 7.74
N ALA A 127 8.03 18.25 8.63
CA ALA A 127 8.40 19.66 8.57
C ALA A 127 9.36 19.90 7.39
N PRO A 128 9.56 21.16 6.92
CA PRO A 128 10.46 21.42 5.78
C PRO A 128 11.90 21.00 6.10
N SER A 129 12.29 21.11 7.38
CA SER A 129 13.51 20.55 7.94
C SER A 129 13.17 19.77 9.22
N GLY A 130 13.43 18.47 9.20
CA GLY A 130 13.21 17.61 10.36
C GLY A 130 12.87 16.16 9.99
N PRO A 131 12.94 15.24 10.97
CA PRO A 131 12.49 13.87 10.77
C PRO A 131 10.96 13.82 10.55
N PRO A 132 10.44 12.82 9.83
CA PRO A 132 9.00 12.59 9.78
C PRO A 132 8.46 12.24 11.17
N MET A 133 7.30 12.77 11.49
CA MET A 133 6.50 12.40 12.64
C MET A 133 5.40 11.45 12.18
N LEU A 134 5.36 10.26 12.77
CA LEU A 134 4.33 9.25 12.51
C LEU A 134 3.30 9.23 13.64
N ALA A 135 2.04 8.96 13.30
CA ALA A 135 1.01 8.63 14.28
C ALA A 135 1.31 7.25 14.90
N ASN A 136 1.32 7.17 16.24
CA ASN A 136 1.62 5.93 16.96
C ASN A 136 0.35 5.11 17.23
N ASP A 137 -0.77 5.79 17.44
CA ASP A 137 -2.09 5.19 17.63
C ASP A 137 -3.16 6.07 16.97
N GLY A 138 -4.39 5.60 16.88
CA GLY A 138 -5.51 6.32 16.30
C GLY A 138 -6.23 5.51 15.23
N THR A 139 -7.04 6.20 14.43
CA THR A 139 -7.86 5.56 13.40
C THR A 139 -7.84 6.35 12.09
N LEU A 140 -7.75 5.62 10.99
CA LEU A 140 -8.07 6.09 9.65
C LEU A 140 -9.43 5.49 9.24
N GLU A 141 -10.27 6.34 8.68
CA GLU A 141 -11.51 5.95 8.00
C GLU A 141 -11.45 6.45 6.55
N LEU A 142 -11.85 5.60 5.62
CA LEU A 142 -11.84 5.86 4.19
C LEU A 142 -13.17 5.45 3.58
N ASP A 143 -13.72 6.33 2.75
CA ASP A 143 -14.93 6.11 1.96
C ASP A 143 -14.70 6.54 0.52
N VAL A 144 -15.27 5.79 -0.41
CA VAL A 144 -15.19 6.08 -1.85
C VAL A 144 -16.59 6.15 -2.44
N THR A 145 -16.93 7.28 -3.06
CA THR A 145 -18.21 7.47 -3.74
C THR A 145 -17.95 7.84 -5.20
N GLY A 146 -18.30 6.94 -6.12
CA GLY A 146 -17.90 7.06 -7.52
C GLY A 146 -16.37 7.17 -7.65
N ARG A 147 -15.91 8.34 -8.11
CA ARG A 147 -14.49 8.69 -8.27
C ARG A 147 -13.93 9.59 -7.18
N GLU A 148 -14.68 9.86 -6.12
CA GLU A 148 -14.20 10.67 -5.02
C GLU A 148 -13.84 9.81 -3.81
N VAL A 149 -12.72 10.13 -3.17
CA VAL A 149 -12.35 9.59 -1.87
C VAL A 149 -12.58 10.65 -0.81
N ARG A 150 -13.11 10.22 0.33
CA ARG A 150 -13.09 10.96 1.58
C ARG A 150 -12.33 10.14 2.61
N GLY A 151 -11.50 10.80 3.40
CA GLY A 151 -10.80 10.15 4.50
C GLY A 151 -10.72 11.02 5.74
N THR A 152 -10.67 10.36 6.89
CA THR A 152 -10.51 11.01 8.20
C THR A 152 -9.45 10.27 9.00
N VAL A 153 -8.42 11.00 9.43
CA VAL A 153 -7.41 10.55 10.39
C VAL A 153 -7.74 11.18 11.74
N ARG A 154 -7.90 10.33 12.76
CA ARG A 154 -8.15 10.73 14.16
C ARG A 154 -7.03 10.19 15.03
N THR A 155 -6.32 11.09 15.69
CA THR A 155 -5.07 10.81 16.43
C THR A 155 -4.81 11.94 17.42
N GLU A 156 -4.17 11.67 18.55
CA GLU A 156 -3.84 12.70 19.56
C GLU A 156 -2.55 13.46 19.21
N GLU A 157 -1.82 12.98 18.21
CA GLU A 157 -0.58 13.58 17.72
C GLU A 157 -0.85 14.88 16.95
N ALA A 158 -0.30 15.97 17.47
CA ALA A 158 -0.48 17.32 16.94
C ALA A 158 -0.07 17.44 15.46
N GLY A 159 -0.95 18.02 14.65
CA GLY A 159 -0.72 18.21 13.22
C GLY A 159 -1.03 17.00 12.33
N LEU A 160 -1.33 15.83 12.90
CA LEU A 160 -1.61 14.60 12.14
C LEU A 160 -3.10 14.31 11.97
N SER A 161 -3.94 14.75 12.91
CA SER A 161 -5.40 14.66 12.79
C SER A 161 -5.90 15.52 11.64
N GLY A 162 -6.76 14.97 10.79
CA GLY A 162 -7.26 15.71 9.64
C GLY A 162 -8.23 14.96 8.77
N THR A 163 -8.82 15.70 7.83
CA THR A 163 -9.74 15.17 6.82
C THR A 163 -9.21 15.49 5.44
N PHE A 164 -9.39 14.58 4.50
CA PHE A 164 -9.09 14.82 3.09
C PHE A 164 -10.25 14.41 2.21
N GLN A 165 -10.40 15.11 1.10
CA GLN A 165 -11.35 14.77 0.04
C GLN A 165 -10.77 15.16 -1.31
N GLY A 166 -11.00 14.32 -2.31
CA GLY A 166 -10.77 14.66 -3.71
C GLY A 166 -10.79 13.42 -4.62
N PRO A 167 -10.30 13.55 -5.85
CA PRO A 167 -10.41 12.49 -6.84
C PRO A 167 -9.56 11.25 -6.49
N LEU A 168 -10.10 10.09 -6.80
CA LEU A 168 -9.40 8.80 -6.79
C LEU A 168 -8.69 8.58 -8.14
N SER A 169 -7.39 8.36 -8.11
CA SER A 169 -6.62 7.79 -9.21
C SER A 169 -6.37 6.31 -8.96
N VAL A 170 -6.46 5.48 -10.01
CA VAL A 170 -6.17 4.04 -9.93
C VAL A 170 -4.87 3.78 -10.68
N GLU A 171 -3.88 3.24 -9.98
CA GLU A 171 -2.57 2.87 -10.51
C GLU A 171 -2.43 1.34 -10.47
N CYS A 172 -2.04 0.74 -11.59
CA CYS A 172 -1.92 -0.70 -11.70
C CYS A 172 -0.47 -1.09 -11.96
N MET A 173 0.06 -1.98 -11.14
CA MET A 173 1.33 -2.67 -11.35
C MET A 173 1.02 -4.10 -11.79
N VAL A 174 1.50 -4.52 -12.96
CA VAL A 174 1.21 -5.84 -13.56
C VAL A 174 2.50 -6.55 -13.98
N PRO A 175 2.52 -7.88 -14.08
CA PRO A 175 3.66 -8.60 -14.65
C PRO A 175 3.95 -8.09 -16.07
N ALA A 176 5.23 -7.81 -16.37
CA ALA A 176 5.64 -7.24 -17.67
C ALA A 176 5.18 -8.07 -18.89
N ALA A 177 5.10 -9.40 -18.73
CA ALA A 177 4.62 -10.31 -19.77
C ALA A 177 3.17 -10.04 -20.21
N TRP A 178 2.34 -9.44 -19.34
CA TRP A 178 0.95 -9.13 -19.67
C TRP A 178 0.81 -7.95 -20.61
N LEU A 179 1.74 -7.00 -20.58
CA LEU A 179 1.75 -5.85 -21.49
C LEU A 179 2.15 -6.30 -22.91
N GLN A 180 3.15 -7.16 -23.03
CA GLN A 180 3.59 -7.70 -24.32
C GLN A 180 2.51 -8.54 -25.02
N ALA A 181 1.70 -9.28 -24.25
CA ALA A 181 0.59 -10.04 -24.79
C ALA A 181 -0.60 -9.16 -25.23
N ALA A 182 -0.76 -7.97 -24.64
CA ALA A 182 -1.76 -6.99 -25.08
C ALA A 182 -1.35 -6.35 -26.42
N ASP A 183 -0.05 -6.06 -26.60
CA ASP A 183 0.50 -5.46 -27.81
C ASP A 183 0.69 -6.47 -28.97
N ALA A 184 0.73 -7.78 -28.67
CA ALA A 184 0.87 -8.83 -29.68
C ALA A 184 -0.31 -8.96 -30.65
N ARG A 185 -1.41 -8.20 -30.46
CA ARG A 185 -2.54 -8.17 -31.41
C ARG A 185 -2.43 -7.12 -32.50
N GLU A 186 -1.38 -6.29 -32.54
CA GLU A 186 -1.27 -5.25 -33.56
C GLU A 186 0.20 -4.98 -34.01
N ALA A 187 0.80 -5.92 -34.75
CA ALA A 187 1.73 -5.66 -35.89
C ALA A 187 2.44 -6.94 -36.39
N PRO A 188 2.64 -7.11 -37.72
CA PRO A 188 3.58 -8.08 -38.28
C PRO A 188 4.99 -7.46 -38.33
N GLY A 189 5.88 -7.93 -37.45
CA GLY A 189 7.28 -7.53 -37.46
C GLY A 189 7.96 -7.93 -36.16
N ALA A 190 8.67 -9.05 -36.16
CA ALA A 190 9.33 -9.60 -34.98
C ALA A 190 10.36 -8.63 -34.38
N PRO A 191 10.31 -8.34 -33.06
CA PRO A 191 11.42 -7.70 -32.38
C PRO A 191 12.48 -8.72 -31.95
N VAL A 192 13.73 -8.30 -32.07
CA VAL A 192 14.96 -9.03 -31.72
C VAL A 192 15.03 -9.29 -30.21
N PRO A 193 15.48 -10.47 -29.74
CA PRO A 193 15.49 -10.80 -28.32
C PRO A 193 16.50 -9.95 -27.55
N VAL A 194 16.03 -9.12 -26.64
CA VAL A 194 16.86 -8.54 -25.58
C VAL A 194 16.89 -9.53 -24.42
N ALA A 195 18.11 -9.78 -23.93
CA ALA A 195 18.48 -10.90 -23.07
C ALA A 195 17.58 -11.06 -21.83
N ALA A 196 17.19 -12.31 -21.58
CA ALA A 196 16.49 -12.74 -20.38
C ALA A 196 17.31 -12.41 -19.14
N SER A 197 16.82 -11.45 -18.35
CA SER A 197 17.28 -11.23 -16.99
C SER A 197 16.54 -12.18 -16.06
N ALA A 198 17.28 -12.78 -15.15
CA ALA A 198 16.89 -13.88 -14.29
C ALA A 198 15.56 -13.65 -13.53
N ARG A 199 14.76 -14.71 -13.45
CA ARG A 199 13.47 -14.85 -12.75
C ARG A 199 13.40 -14.05 -11.45
N GLY A 200 12.63 -12.98 -11.49
CA GLY A 200 11.97 -12.36 -10.36
C GLY A 200 10.69 -11.75 -10.90
N ASP A 201 9.59 -11.87 -10.15
CA ASP A 201 8.24 -11.39 -10.48
C ASP A 201 8.20 -9.85 -10.61
N ALA A 202 8.87 -9.31 -11.63
CA ALA A 202 8.97 -7.89 -11.86
C ALA A 202 7.62 -7.37 -12.37
N VAL A 203 6.93 -6.64 -11.49
CA VAL A 203 5.74 -5.88 -11.84
C VAL A 203 6.13 -4.51 -12.38
N VAL A 204 5.42 -4.05 -13.40
CA VAL A 204 5.63 -2.76 -14.06
C VAL A 204 4.32 -1.97 -14.11
N PRO A 205 4.37 -0.63 -14.14
CA PRO A 205 3.16 0.17 -14.30
C PRO A 205 2.46 -0.13 -15.62
N ASP A 206 1.14 -0.36 -15.57
CA ASP A 206 0.26 -0.37 -16.75
C ASP A 206 -0.23 1.06 -17.01
N GLU A 207 0.67 1.92 -17.50
CA GLU A 207 0.39 3.35 -17.74
C GLU A 207 -0.78 3.56 -18.71
N ALA A 208 -0.91 2.68 -19.71
CA ALA A 208 -1.99 2.70 -20.68
C ALA A 208 -3.31 2.12 -20.11
N GLN A 209 -3.25 1.46 -18.96
CA GLN A 209 -4.34 0.71 -18.36
C GLN A 209 -4.96 -0.28 -19.35
N SER A 210 -4.10 -0.94 -20.13
CA SER A 210 -4.51 -1.76 -21.27
C SER A 210 -4.93 -3.17 -20.83
N THR A 211 -4.38 -3.67 -19.72
CA THR A 211 -4.66 -5.02 -19.23
C THR A 211 -6.11 -5.17 -18.77
N ALA A 212 -6.72 -6.31 -19.07
CA ALA A 212 -8.12 -6.58 -18.73
C ALA A 212 -8.39 -6.49 -17.22
N ARG A 213 -7.43 -6.94 -16.39
CA ARG A 213 -7.55 -6.86 -14.93
C ARG A 213 -7.50 -5.42 -14.41
N CYS A 214 -6.62 -4.57 -14.95
CA CYS A 214 -6.57 -3.17 -14.57
C CYS A 214 -7.85 -2.42 -15.01
N ARG A 215 -8.33 -2.67 -16.23
CA ARG A 215 -9.60 -2.09 -16.71
C ARG A 215 -10.77 -2.49 -15.83
N ALA A 216 -10.92 -3.79 -15.53
CA ALA A 216 -11.96 -4.30 -14.66
C ALA A 216 -11.92 -3.66 -13.26
N LEU A 217 -10.73 -3.47 -12.69
CA LEU A 217 -10.57 -2.78 -11.41
C LEU A 217 -11.09 -1.33 -11.49
N LYS A 218 -10.72 -0.59 -12.55
CA LYS A 218 -11.14 0.79 -12.74
C LYS A 218 -12.65 0.94 -12.91
N GLU A 219 -13.31 -0.01 -13.58
CA GLU A 219 -14.78 -0.01 -13.74
C GLU A 219 -15.51 0.03 -12.40
N HIS A 220 -14.95 -0.54 -11.33
CA HIS A 220 -15.57 -0.48 -10.02
C HIS A 220 -15.76 0.94 -9.51
N PHE A 221 -14.95 1.90 -9.94
CA PHE A 221 -14.90 3.27 -9.42
C PHE A 221 -15.43 4.30 -10.41
N ARG A 222 -16.13 3.87 -11.47
CA ARG A 222 -16.57 4.79 -12.51
C ARG A 222 -17.75 5.66 -12.13
#